data_AF-A0A120HMZ6-F1
#
_entry.id   AF-A0A120HMZ6-F1
#
_cell.length_a   1.000
_cell.length_b   1.000
_cell.length_c   1.000
_cell.angle_alpha   90.00
_cell.angle_beta   90.00
_cell.angle_gamma   90.00
#
_symmetry.space_group_name_H-M   'P 1'
#
loop_
_entity.id
_entity.type
_entity.pdbx_description
1 polymer ?
#
loop_
_entity_poly.entity_id
_entity_poly.type
_entity_poly.pdbx_seq_one_letter_code
_entity_poly.pdbx_strand_id
1 'polypeptide(L)'
;MNKTLVLEPLPNNAALVAWQFVGQPFQEWPSWVQSTCSLQKDAEGKFELRHARRSGTQIVYLGEWLVRDLDGGVDFYTDAEIWAQFTARR
;
A
#
# COMPACT_ATOMS: atom_id res chain seq x y z
N MET A 1 -4.56 -14.39 6.13
CA MET A 1 -3.87 -14.72 4.86
C MET A 1 -3.27 -13.42 4.35
N ASN A 2 -1.97 -13.22 4.55
CA ASN A 2 -1.27 -12.00 4.15
C ASN A 2 -1.10 -11.97 2.63
N LYS A 3 -1.90 -11.18 1.90
CA LYS A 3 -1.78 -11.00 0.45
C LYS A 3 -0.70 -9.96 0.15
N THR A 4 0.56 -10.35 0.32
CA THR A 4 1.68 -9.58 -0.26
C THR A 4 1.93 -10.14 -1.66
N LEU A 5 1.90 -9.28 -2.67
CA LEU A 5 2.17 -9.64 -4.06
C LEU A 5 3.52 -9.04 -4.48
N VAL A 6 4.32 -9.85 -5.16
CA VAL A 6 5.52 -9.37 -5.86
C VAL A 6 5.08 -8.96 -7.26
N LEU A 7 5.34 -7.70 -7.62
CA LEU A 7 4.96 -7.15 -8.92
C LEU A 7 6.18 -7.08 -9.83
N GLU A 8 5.98 -7.34 -11.13
CA GLU A 8 6.97 -6.97 -12.14
C GLU A 8 6.62 -5.60 -12.72
N PRO A 9 7.58 -4.67 -12.77
CA PRO A 9 7.46 -3.43 -13.53
C PRO A 9 6.96 -3.68 -14.96
N LEU A 10 5.93 -2.95 -15.41
CA LEU A 10 5.91 -2.53 -16.81
C LEU A 10 7.19 -1.71 -17.06
N PRO A 11 7.77 -1.69 -18.28
CA PRO A 11 9.18 -1.33 -18.55
C PRO A 11 9.69 0.04 -18.04
N ASN A 12 8.85 0.87 -17.41
CA ASN A 12 9.20 2.16 -16.82
C ASN A 12 8.81 2.33 -15.32
N ASN A 13 8.23 1.35 -14.63
CA ASN A 13 7.70 1.53 -13.26
C ASN A 13 8.44 0.69 -12.20
N ALA A 14 9.38 1.30 -11.49
CA ALA A 14 10.29 0.66 -10.51
C ALA A 14 9.64 0.14 -9.20
N ALA A 15 8.44 -0.42 -9.24
CA ALA A 15 7.79 -1.04 -8.09
C ALA A 15 8.25 -2.49 -7.90
N LEU A 16 8.55 -2.90 -6.67
CA LEU A 16 8.95 -4.28 -6.37
C LEU A 16 8.02 -5.02 -5.43
N VAL A 17 7.31 -4.32 -4.54
CA VAL A 17 6.51 -4.96 -3.49
C VAL A 17 5.19 -4.24 -3.35
N ALA A 18 4.09 -4.98 -3.49
CA ALA A 18 2.74 -4.49 -3.25
C ALA A 18 2.08 -5.20 -2.07
N TRP A 19 1.36 -4.44 -1.27
CA TRP A 19 0.58 -4.95 -0.15
C TRP A 19 -0.80 -4.29 -0.13
N GLN A 20 -1.85 -5.09 -0.04
CA GLN A 20 -3.22 -4.60 0.02
C GLN A 20 -3.66 -4.38 1.46
N PHE A 21 -4.23 -3.22 1.77
CA PHE A 21 -4.84 -2.98 3.06
C PHE A 21 -6.27 -3.52 3.10
N VAL A 22 -6.48 -4.69 3.72
CA VAL A 22 -7.81 -5.33 3.82
C VAL A 22 -8.34 -5.36 5.26
N GLY A 23 -7.83 -4.48 6.12
CA GLY A 23 -8.22 -4.43 7.54
C GLY A 23 -7.52 -5.47 8.44
N GLN A 24 -6.44 -6.10 7.97
CA GLN A 24 -5.63 -6.99 8.81
C GLN A 24 -5.05 -6.25 10.04
N PRO A 25 -4.86 -6.94 11.19
CA PRO A 25 -4.31 -6.33 12.40
C PRO A 25 -2.84 -5.90 12.20
N PHE A 26 -2.41 -4.89 12.96
CA PHE A 26 -1.07 -4.28 12.84
C PHE A 26 0.09 -5.28 12.81
N GLN A 27 0.02 -6.33 13.64
CA GLN A 27 1.04 -7.39 13.72
C GLN A 27 1.20 -8.21 12.42
N GLU A 28 0.19 -8.22 11.56
CA GLU A 28 0.24 -8.89 10.25
C GLU A 28 0.82 -7.98 9.16
N TRP A 29 1.04 -6.70 9.44
CA TRP A 29 1.52 -5.78 8.41
C TRP A 29 3.00 -6.05 8.09
N PRO A 30 3.44 -5.83 6.83
CA PRO A 30 4.86 -5.83 6.52
C PRO A 30 5.60 -4.77 7.35
N SER A 31 6.83 -5.08 7.76
CA SER A 31 7.64 -4.18 8.61
C SER A 31 7.80 -2.78 8.02
N TRP A 32 7.90 -2.67 6.69
CA TRP A 32 8.00 -1.39 5.99
C TRP A 32 6.71 -0.57 6.03
N VAL A 33 5.55 -1.22 6.09
CA VAL A 33 4.25 -0.56 6.30
C VAL A 33 4.15 -0.11 7.75
N GLN A 34 4.53 -0.98 8.70
CA GLN A 34 4.54 -0.64 10.13
C GLN A 34 5.44 0.56 10.44
N SER A 35 6.57 0.71 9.73
CA SER A 35 7.52 1.80 9.96
C SER A 35 7.11 3.14 9.35
N THR A 36 6.16 3.15 8.41
CA THR A 36 5.80 4.35 7.63
C THR A 36 4.34 4.77 7.77
N CYS A 37 3.48 3.83 8.18
CA CYS A 37 2.04 4.02 8.23
C CYS A 37 1.47 3.84 9.65
N SER A 38 0.34 4.48 9.92
CA SER A 38 -0.40 4.36 11.18
C SER A 38 -1.87 4.05 10.91
N LEU A 39 -2.49 3.22 11.76
CA LEU A 39 -3.93 2.96 11.69
C LEU A 39 -4.68 4.01 12.50
N GLN A 40 -5.66 4.68 11.89
CA GLN A 40 -6.56 5.59 12.59
C GLN A 40 -8.01 5.28 12.21
N LYS A 41 -8.95 5.85 12.97
CA LYS A 41 -10.35 5.92 12.57
C LYS A 41 -10.67 7.33 12.10
N ASP A 42 -11.42 7.43 11.02
CA ASP A 42 -11.95 8.70 10.55
C ASP A 42 -13.10 9.20 11.45
N ALA A 43 -13.68 10.35 11.10
CA ALA A 43 -14.80 10.93 11.82
C ALA A 43 -16.08 10.07 11.79
N GLU A 44 -16.19 9.15 10.83
CA GLU A 44 -17.29 8.20 10.66
C GLU A 44 -17.00 6.85 11.35
N GLY A 45 -15.82 6.69 11.95
CA GLY A 45 -15.37 5.47 12.61
C GLY A 45 -14.80 4.40 11.67
N LYS A 46 -14.62 4.70 10.38
CA LYS A 46 -13.99 3.80 9.40
C LYS A 46 -12.48 3.79 9.59
N PHE A 47 -11.88 2.62 9.36
CA PHE A 47 -10.43 2.46 9.47
C PHE A 47 -9.72 3.08 8.26
N GLU A 48 -8.75 3.95 8.56
CA GLU A 48 -7.89 4.63 7.62
C GLU A 48 -6.43 4.30 7.93
N LEU A 49 -5.69 3.86 6.92
CA LEU A 49 -4.25 3.73 7.01
C LEU A 49 -3.61 5.03 6.55
N ARG A 50 -2.85 5.69 7.43
CA ARG A 50 -2.27 7.01 7.17
C ARG A 50 -0.77 6.91 6.98
N HIS A 51 -0.29 7.41 5.85
CA HIS A 51 1.13 7.52 5.51
C HIS A 51 1.56 8.99 5.55
N ALA A 52 2.53 9.30 6.41
CA ALA A 52 3.08 10.65 6.54
C ALA A 52 4.14 10.89 5.46
N ARG A 53 3.90 11.88 4.58
CA ARG A 53 4.86 12.35 3.57
C ARG A 53 5.32 13.76 3.89
N ARG A 54 6.44 14.20 3.29
CA ARG A 54 6.89 15.60 3.37
C ARG A 54 5.84 16.60 2.86
N SER A 55 5.03 16.19 1.88
CA SER A 55 3.97 17.02 1.28
C SER A 55 2.63 16.99 2.04
N GLY A 56 2.53 16.17 3.09
CA GLY A 56 1.30 15.99 3.87
C GLY A 56 1.02 14.52 4.19
N THR A 57 -0.14 14.26 4.79
CA THR A 57 -0.58 12.89 5.10
C THR A 57 -1.45 12.38 3.96
N GLN A 58 -1.10 11.22 3.43
CA GLN A 58 -1.97 10.50 2.50
C GLN A 58 -2.74 9.42 3.26
N ILE A 59 -4.02 9.32 2.94
CA ILE A 59 -4.94 8.36 3.54
C ILE A 59 -5.13 7.22 2.54
N VAL A 60 -5.05 6.00 3.05
CA VAL A 60 -5.28 4.76 2.32
C VAL A 60 -6.50 4.08 2.92
N TYR A 61 -7.45 3.80 2.06
CA TYR A 61 -8.72 3.19 2.42
C TYR A 61 -8.66 1.66 2.29
N LEU A 62 -9.63 1.00 2.91
CA LEU A 62 -9.75 -0.45 2.86
C LEU A 62 -9.99 -0.92 1.42
N GLY A 63 -9.17 -1.88 0.97
CA GLY A 63 -9.15 -2.40 -0.39
C GLY A 63 -8.06 -1.79 -1.27
N GLU A 64 -7.46 -0.67 -0.87
CA GLU A 64 -6.37 -0.04 -1.61
C GLU A 64 -5.03 -0.72 -1.38
N TRP A 65 -4.12 -0.47 -2.31
CA TRP A 65 -2.81 -1.06 -2.39
C TRP A 65 -1.73 -0.04 -2.06
N LEU A 66 -0.73 -0.49 -1.31
CA LEU A 66 0.50 0.21 -1.03
C LEU A 66 1.60 -0.47 -1.84
N VAL A 67 2.32 0.31 -2.62
CA VAL A 67 3.38 -0.18 -3.49
C VAL A 67 4.66 0.52 -3.13
N ARG A 68 5.68 -0.25 -2.76
CA ARG A 68 7.01 0.27 -2.44
C ARG A 68 7.94 0.10 -3.65
N ASP A 69 8.59 1.18 -4.04
CA ASP A 69 9.59 1.19 -5.09
C ASP A 69 10.98 0.76 -4.58
N LEU A 70 11.92 0.66 -5.53
CA LEU A 70 13.34 0.34 -5.29
C LEU A 70 14.07 1.34 -4.39
N ASP A 71 13.69 2.61 -4.45
CA ASP A 71 14.30 3.73 -3.72
C ASP A 71 13.70 3.92 -2.32
N GLY A 72 12.66 3.15 -1.99
CA GLY A 72 11.93 3.21 -0.73
C GLY A 72 10.77 4.22 -0.71
N GLY A 73 10.44 4.81 -1.86
CA GLY A 73 9.19 5.53 -2.05
C GLY A 73 8.00 4.58 -1.94
N VAL A 74 6.87 5.12 -1.47
CA VAL A 74 5.62 4.38 -1.34
C VAL A 74 4.55 5.12 -2.13
N ASP A 75 3.89 4.43 -3.04
CA ASP A 75 2.76 4.92 -3.82
C ASP A 75 1.50 4.13 -3.51
N PHE A 76 0.35 4.71 -3.80
CA PHE A 76 -0.95 4.12 -3.50
C PHE A 76 -1.78 3.97 -4.76
N TYR A 77 -2.49 2.85 -4.81
CA TYR A 77 -3.27 2.46 -5.97
C TYR A 77 -4.57 1.84 -5.52
N THR A 78 -5.66 2.19 -6.18
CA THR A 78 -6.88 1.39 -6.17
C THR A 78 -6.64 0.05 -6.86
N ASP A 79 -7.57 -0.89 -6.71
CA ASP A 79 -7.51 -2.18 -7.41
C ASP A 79 -7.45 -2.00 -8.94
N ALA A 80 -8.25 -1.09 -9.50
CA ALA A 80 -8.22 -0.81 -10.94
C ALA A 80 -6.87 -0.26 -11.41
N GLU A 81 -6.26 0.63 -10.64
CA GLU A 81 -4.98 1.25 -11.01
C GLU A 81 -3.82 0.27 -10.92
N ILE A 82 -3.78 -0.60 -9.90
CA ILE A 82 -2.68 -1.54 -9.74
C ILE A 82 -2.67 -2.56 -10.89
N TRP A 83 -3.84 -3.04 -11.32
CA TRP A 83 -3.95 -3.98 -12.43
C TRP A 83 -3.72 -3.33 -13.80
N ALA A 84 -3.91 -2.01 -13.91
CA ALA A 84 -3.57 -1.27 -15.13
C ALA A 84 -2.06 -0.98 -15.24
N GLN A 85 -1.38 -0.77 -14.10
CA GLN A 85 0.03 -0.36 -14.07
C GLN A 85 1.03 -1.51 -13.88
N PHE A 86 0.60 -2.65 -13.35
CA PHE A 86 1.50 -3.74 -13.00
C PHE A 86 0.96 -5.09 -13.45
N THR A 87 1.85 -5.94 -13.96
CA THR A 87 1.59 -7.36 -14.13
C THR A 87 2.00 -8.10 -12.86
N ALA A 88 1.04 -8.66 -12.12
CA ALA A 88 1.39 -9.52 -10.99
C ALA A 88 1.95 -10.85 -11.51
N ARG A 89 3.08 -11.29 -10.93
CA ARG A 89 3.48 -12.69 -11.04
C ARG A 89 2.61 -13.51 -10.09
N ARG A 90 1.89 -14.47 -10.67
CA ARG A 90 1.16 -15.51 -9.94
C ARG A 90 2.10 -16.62 -9.49
#